data_AF-A0A1E7LNM4-F1
#
_entry.id   AF-A0A1E7LNM4-F1
#
_cell.length_a   1.000
_cell.length_b   1.000
_cell.length_c   1.000
_cell.angle_alpha   90.00
_cell.angle_beta   90.00
_cell.angle_gamma   90.00
#
_symmetry.space_group_name_H-M   'P 1'
#
loop_
_entity.id
_entity.type
_entity.pdbx_description
1 polymer ?
#
loop_
_entity_poly.entity_id
_entity_poly.type
_entity_poly.pdbx_seq_one_letter_code
_entity_poly.pdbx_strand_id
1 'polypeptide(L)'
;MPRWGLLVEQNLGFGGQRRVWSGGVIDHVDGTREEALEVLRQRAEEYRPVHPTSPKRRRLYRERDGFVLVLDGAWQSFHCRFTVIEQLYDSAEPKPVPRPEDVPRPPQAREPEPDPRPEPGHPLPLSPPPPPPSAPEEPRAWDADVPEVPSWLNRDRPS
;
A
#
# COMPACT_ATOMS: atom_id res chain seq x y z
N MET A 1 13.28 0.06 -11.07
CA MET A 1 14.47 0.63 -10.40
C MET A 1 14.28 0.41 -8.91
N PRO A 2 15.34 0.20 -8.11
CA PRO A 2 15.15 0.08 -6.66
C PRO A 2 14.62 1.39 -6.10
N ARG A 3 13.81 1.26 -5.04
CA ARG A 3 13.19 2.36 -4.33
C ARG A 3 13.79 2.43 -2.94
N TRP A 4 14.18 3.62 -2.52
CA TRP A 4 14.86 3.86 -1.26
C TRP A 4 13.99 4.71 -0.35
N GLY A 5 13.73 4.23 0.86
CA GLY A 5 13.14 5.01 1.94
C GLY A 5 14.19 5.86 2.63
N LEU A 6 13.84 7.12 2.89
CA LEU A 6 14.63 8.02 3.71
C LEU A 6 14.10 7.97 5.15
N LEU A 7 14.78 7.27 6.04
CA LEU A 7 14.35 7.09 7.42
C LEU A 7 14.90 8.21 8.31
N VAL A 8 14.07 8.74 9.20
CA VAL A 8 14.51 9.51 10.37
C VAL A 8 14.12 8.78 11.64
N GLU A 9 15.06 8.69 12.56
CA GLU A 9 14.86 8.19 13.90
C GLU A 9 15.20 9.27 14.92
N GLN A 10 14.34 9.47 15.90
CA GLN A 10 14.52 10.48 16.93
C GLN A 10 14.09 9.98 18.30
N ASN A 11 14.78 10.48 19.33
CA ASN A 11 14.34 10.31 20.70
C ASN A 11 13.16 11.24 20.98
N LEU A 12 11.97 10.68 21.15
CA LEU A 12 10.80 11.40 21.63
C LEU A 12 10.68 11.25 23.15
N GLY A 13 10.38 12.34 23.84
CA GLY A 13 10.15 12.36 25.28
C GLY A 13 10.46 13.72 25.90
N PHE A 14 9.58 14.19 26.78
CA PHE A 14 9.73 15.44 27.53
C PHE A 14 9.98 15.11 29.01
N GLY A 15 10.97 15.75 29.63
CA GLY A 15 11.26 15.57 31.06
C GLY A 15 11.62 14.13 31.45
N GLY A 16 11.40 13.78 32.72
CA GLY A 16 11.72 12.47 33.31
C GLY A 16 10.86 11.29 32.84
N GLN A 17 10.01 11.47 31.81
CA GLN A 17 9.29 10.34 31.21
C GLN A 17 10.21 9.48 30.34
N ARG A 18 9.89 8.19 30.25
CA ARG A 18 10.65 7.18 29.49
C ARG A 18 10.83 7.67 28.05
N ARG A 19 12.07 7.90 27.62
CA ARG A 19 12.39 8.24 26.23
C ARG A 19 12.00 7.07 25.34
N VAL A 20 11.18 7.35 24.33
CA VAL A 20 10.77 6.37 23.31
C VAL A 20 11.50 6.72 22.03
N TRP A 21 12.09 5.71 21.42
CA TRP A 21 12.68 5.84 20.09
C TRP A 21 11.56 5.79 19.06
N SER A 22 11.43 6.82 18.25
CA SER A 22 10.42 6.89 17.19
C SER A 22 11.12 7.06 15.85
N GLY A 23 10.74 6.22 14.89
CA GLY A 23 11.23 6.27 13.51
C GLY A 23 10.09 6.49 12.52
N GLY A 24 10.40 7.11 11.39
CA GLY A 24 9.46 7.29 10.28
C GLY A 24 10.19 7.54 8.96
N VAL A 25 9.57 7.13 7.85
CA VAL A 25 10.07 7.43 6.51
C VAL A 25 9.60 8.82 6.11
N ILE A 26 10.54 9.73 5.85
CA ILE A 26 10.25 11.12 5.49
C ILE A 26 10.08 11.33 3.99
N ASP A 27 10.63 10.43 3.17
CA ASP A 27 10.54 10.51 1.71
C ASP A 27 10.94 9.18 1.06
N HIS A 28 10.72 9.07 -0.25
CA HIS A 28 11.23 7.98 -1.08
C HIS A 28 12.00 8.52 -2.29
N VAL A 29 13.01 7.77 -2.72
CA VAL A 29 13.81 8.07 -3.92
C VAL A 29 13.88 6.82 -4.79
N ASP A 30 13.45 6.91 -6.04
CA ASP A 30 13.67 5.87 -7.03
C ASP A 30 15.03 6.11 -7.71
N GLY A 31 15.88 5.08 -7.81
CA GLY A 31 17.20 5.21 -8.44
C GLY A 31 18.32 4.55 -7.64
N THR A 32 19.50 5.14 -7.68
CA THR A 32 20.70 4.60 -6.99
C THR A 32 20.71 4.96 -5.51
N ARG A 33 21.50 4.20 -4.76
CA ARG A 33 21.69 4.43 -3.33
C ARG A 33 22.40 5.76 -3.06
N GLU A 34 23.32 6.13 -3.93
CA GLU A 34 24.12 7.35 -3.86
C GLU A 34 23.23 8.59 -4.05
N GLU A 35 22.30 8.55 -5.02
CA GLU A 35 21.28 9.59 -5.19
C GLU A 35 20.40 9.72 -3.95
N ALA A 36 19.93 8.59 -3.40
CA ALA A 36 19.14 8.58 -2.17
C ALA A 36 19.90 9.17 -0.98
N LEU A 37 21.20 8.90 -0.85
CA LEU A 37 22.07 9.48 0.19
C LEU A 37 22.23 10.99 0.04
N GLU A 38 22.33 11.48 -1.19
CA GLU A 38 22.44 12.92 -1.45
C GLU A 38 21.14 13.65 -1.13
N VAL A 39 19.98 13.08 -1.50
CA VAL A 39 18.68 13.60 -1.07
C VAL A 39 18.55 13.56 0.45
N LEU A 40 18.96 12.46 1.09
CA LEU A 40 18.94 12.35 2.56
C LEU A 40 19.79 13.42 3.23
N ARG A 41 20.96 13.77 2.68
CA ARG A 41 21.82 14.84 3.18
C ARG A 41 21.07 16.17 3.20
N GLN A 42 20.46 16.54 2.08
CA GLN A 42 19.69 17.78 1.94
C GLN A 42 18.52 17.81 2.93
N ARG A 43 17.76 16.71 3.04
CA ARG A 43 16.69 16.57 4.02
C ARG A 43 17.20 16.71 5.47
N ALA A 44 18.34 16.11 5.81
CA ALA A 44 18.93 16.19 7.14
C ALA A 44 19.42 17.60 7.51
N GLU A 45 19.87 18.39 6.53
CA GLU A 45 20.25 19.80 6.69
C GLU A 45 19.04 20.71 6.94
N GLU A 46 17.89 20.39 6.37
CA GLU A 46 16.66 21.16 6.54
C GLU A 46 15.79 20.69 7.71
N TYR A 47 16.04 19.48 8.21
CA TYR A 47 15.22 18.84 9.23
C TYR A 47 15.07 19.66 10.52
N ARG A 48 13.82 19.87 10.95
CA ARG A 48 13.46 20.55 12.20
C ARG A 48 12.77 19.57 13.14
N PRO A 49 13.49 18.93 14.08
CA PRO A 49 12.88 18.03 15.03
C PRO A 49 11.94 18.78 15.99
N VAL A 50 10.95 18.05 16.51
CA VAL A 50 9.98 18.57 17.49
C VAL A 50 10.68 19.05 18.78
N HIS A 51 11.75 18.36 19.18
CA HIS A 51 12.57 18.74 20.32
C HIS A 51 14.06 18.73 19.98
N PRO A 52 14.86 19.68 20.51
CA PRO A 52 14.45 20.78 21.39
C PRO A 52 13.83 21.96 20.63
N THR A 53 12.89 22.69 21.25
CA THR A 53 12.17 23.83 20.63
C THR A 53 13.08 25.03 20.34
N SER A 54 14.19 25.17 21.08
CA SER A 54 15.21 26.21 20.88
C SER A 54 16.60 25.62 21.07
N PRO A 55 17.21 25.05 20.01
CA PRO A 55 18.55 24.51 20.07
C PRO A 55 19.59 25.64 20.14
N LYS A 56 20.53 25.54 21.09
CA LYS A 56 21.68 26.47 21.18
C LYS A 56 22.70 26.24 20.07
N ARG A 57 22.84 24.99 19.65
CA ARG A 57 23.79 24.57 18.62
C ARG A 57 23.26 23.37 17.85
N ARG A 58 23.55 23.35 16.56
CA ARG A 58 23.19 22.27 15.63
C ARG A 58 24.44 21.77 14.90
N ARG A 59 24.63 20.46 14.83
CA ARG A 59 25.79 19.81 14.18
C ARG A 59 25.33 18.58 13.41
N LEU A 60 25.68 18.49 12.14
CA LEU A 60 25.39 17.34 11.29
C LEU A 60 26.68 16.57 11.03
N TYR A 61 26.63 15.25 11.27
CA TYR A 61 27.74 14.33 11.07
C TYR A 61 27.38 13.35 9.97
N ARG A 62 28.39 12.93 9.19
CA ARG A 62 28.25 11.87 8.19
C ARG A 62 28.59 10.51 8.81
N GLU A 63 27.80 9.51 8.49
CA GLU A 63 28.05 8.10 8.76
C GLU A 63 28.22 7.35 7.42
N ARG A 64 28.51 6.04 7.47
CA ARG A 64 28.62 5.18 6.30
C ARG A 64 27.35 5.20 5.43
N ASP A 65 26.20 5.10 6.09
CA ASP A 65 24.91 4.86 5.42
C ASP A 65 23.87 5.95 5.71
N GLY A 66 24.33 7.13 6.14
CA GLY A 66 23.46 8.25 6.42
C GLY A 66 24.13 9.34 7.25
N PHE A 67 23.35 9.97 8.13
CA PHE A 67 23.76 11.17 8.86
C PHE A 67 23.25 11.17 10.29
N VAL A 68 23.96 11.84 11.19
CA VAL A 68 23.52 12.06 12.56
C VAL A 68 23.47 13.55 12.84
N LEU A 69 22.28 14.03 13.15
CA LEU A 69 22.07 15.41 13.59
C LEU A 69 22.12 15.44 15.12
N VAL A 70 22.98 16.27 15.69
CA VAL A 70 23.08 16.51 17.13
C VAL A 70 22.67 17.96 17.43
N LEU A 71 21.79 18.12 18.41
CA LEU A 71 21.23 19.38 18.85
C LEU A 71 21.51 19.57 20.33
N ASP A 72 22.15 20.68 20.68
CA ASP A 72 22.36 21.03 22.08
C ASP A 72 21.16 21.84 22.57
N GLY A 73 20.33 21.21 23.41
CA GLY A 73 19.25 21.90 24.11
C GLY A 73 19.77 22.67 25.32
N ALA A 74 18.86 23.34 26.03
CA ALA A 74 19.20 24.07 27.25
C ALA A 74 19.67 23.14 28.39
N TRP A 75 19.12 21.92 28.45
CA TRP A 75 19.31 20.98 29.57
C TRP A 75 20.00 19.67 29.18
N GLN A 76 19.89 19.26 27.91
CA GLN A 76 20.46 18.02 27.40
C GLN A 76 20.68 18.13 25.90
N SER A 77 21.55 17.27 25.36
CA SER A 77 21.68 17.09 23.91
C SER A 77 20.65 16.07 23.40
N PHE A 78 20.17 16.32 22.19
CA PHE A 78 19.26 15.46 21.44
C PHE A 78 19.93 15.05 20.14
N HIS A 79 19.51 13.92 19.59
CA HIS A 79 19.98 13.50 18.28
C HIS A 79 18.86 12.90 17.43
N CYS A 80 19.02 13.06 16.12
CA CYS A 80 18.26 12.40 15.09
C CYS A 80 19.24 11.60 14.21
N ARG A 81 18.89 10.37 13.89
CA ARG A 81 19.64 9.51 12.97
C ARG A 81 18.87 9.42 11.66
N PHE A 82 19.58 9.64 10.56
CA PHE A 82 19.05 9.57 9.21
C PHE A 82 19.72 8.40 8.52
N THR A 83 18.94 7.54 7.86
CA THR A 83 19.47 6.34 7.19
C THR A 83 18.72 6.11 5.88
N VAL A 84 19.46 5.71 4.85
CA VAL A 84 18.86 5.22 3.60
C VAL A 84 18.58 3.72 3.75
N ILE A 85 17.35 3.31 3.42
CA ILE A 85 16.91 1.90 3.47
C ILE A 85 16.27 1.50 2.14
N GLU A 86 16.56 0.29 1.65
CA GLU A 86 15.92 -0.22 0.43
C GLU A 86 14.50 -0.72 0.75
N GLN A 87 13.53 -0.34 -0.07
CA GLN A 87 12.16 -0.86 0.00
C GLN A 87 12.08 -2.17 -0.78
N LEU A 88 11.91 -3.28 -0.06
CA LEU A 88 11.78 -4.61 -0.66
C LEU A 88 10.34 -5.00 -0.98
N TYR A 89 9.38 -4.44 -0.25
CA TYR A 89 7.97 -4.78 -0.38
C TYR A 89 7.08 -3.67 0.18
N ASP A 90 5.97 -3.38 -0.49
CA ASP A 90 4.88 -2.53 0.00
C ASP A 90 3.55 -3.25 -0.23
N SER A 91 2.83 -3.54 0.86
CA SER A 91 1.55 -4.24 0.82
C SER A 91 0.43 -3.45 0.14
N ALA A 92 0.57 -2.13 0.06
CA ALA A 92 -0.42 -1.24 -0.52
C ALA A 92 -0.02 -0.75 -1.92
N GLU A 93 1.03 -1.32 -2.52
CA GLU A 93 1.49 -0.92 -3.84
C GLU A 93 0.37 -1.16 -4.89
N PRO A 94 -0.04 -0.13 -5.66
CA PRO A 94 -1.08 -0.30 -6.65
C PRO A 94 -0.66 -1.34 -7.70
N LYS A 95 -1.48 -2.39 -7.86
CA LYS A 95 -1.26 -3.36 -8.95
C LYS A 95 -1.31 -2.61 -10.29
N PRO A 96 -0.31 -2.77 -11.17
CA PRO A 96 -0.35 -2.13 -12.48
C PRO A 96 -1.62 -2.57 -13.21
N VAL A 97 -2.43 -1.59 -13.59
CA VAL A 97 -3.64 -1.84 -14.39
C VAL A 97 -3.16 -2.32 -15.77
N PRO A 98 -3.58 -3.51 -16.25
CA PRO A 98 -3.17 -4.00 -17.56
C PRO A 98 -3.60 -2.99 -18.62
N ARG A 99 -2.68 -2.60 -19.50
CA ARG A 99 -3.01 -1.72 -20.62
C ARG A 99 -3.91 -2.51 -21.60
N PRO A 100 -4.83 -1.85 -22.33
CA PRO A 100 -5.67 -2.52 -23.33
C PRO A 100 -4.88 -3.28 -24.41
N GLU A 101 -3.61 -2.93 -24.60
CA GLU A 101 -2.67 -3.57 -25.53
C GLU A 101 -2.20 -4.95 -25.06
N ASP A 102 -2.22 -5.22 -23.75
CA ASP A 102 -1.80 -6.49 -23.14
C ASP A 102 -2.95 -7.52 -23.10
N VAL A 103 -4.18 -7.12 -23.44
CA VAL A 103 -5.29 -8.05 -23.62
C VAL A 103 -5.12 -8.64 -25.02
N PRO A 104 -4.79 -9.95 -25.16
CA PRO A 104 -4.74 -10.57 -26.47
C PRO A 104 -6.08 -10.35 -27.15
N ARG A 105 -6.06 -9.64 -28.29
CA ARG A 105 -7.26 -9.39 -29.09
C ARG A 105 -7.90 -10.75 -29.36
N PRO A 106 -9.18 -10.98 -29.01
CA PRO A 106 -9.82 -12.25 -29.33
C PRO A 106 -9.62 -12.51 -30.82
N PRO A 107 -9.30 -13.77 -31.22
CA PRO A 107 -9.16 -14.09 -32.63
C PRO A 107 -10.42 -13.60 -33.32
N GLN A 108 -10.26 -12.75 -34.34
CA GLN A 108 -11.39 -12.21 -35.10
C GLN A 108 -12.27 -13.39 -35.46
N ALA A 109 -13.49 -13.42 -34.92
CA ALA A 109 -14.47 -14.43 -35.26
C ALA A 109 -14.57 -14.38 -36.79
N ARG A 110 -14.09 -15.43 -37.45
CA ARG A 110 -14.33 -15.60 -38.88
C ARG A 110 -15.85 -15.53 -39.04
N GLU A 111 -16.27 -14.59 -39.87
CA GLU A 111 -17.67 -14.43 -40.25
C GLU A 111 -18.22 -15.82 -40.62
N PRO A 112 -19.32 -16.29 -40.01
CA PRO A 112 -19.83 -17.61 -40.29
C PRO A 112 -20.21 -17.67 -41.77
N GLU A 113 -19.62 -18.62 -42.48
CA GLU A 113 -19.98 -18.94 -43.85
C GLU A 113 -21.49 -19.21 -43.91
N PRO A 114 -22.23 -18.66 -44.88
CA PRO A 114 -23.69 -18.73 -44.88
C PRO A 114 -24.16 -20.18 -44.94
N ASP A 115 -25.02 -20.55 -43.99
CA ASP A 115 -25.62 -21.88 -43.86
C ASP A 115 -26.32 -22.28 -45.18
N PRO A 116 -26.05 -23.48 -45.74
CA PRO A 116 -26.80 -23.94 -46.90
C PRO A 116 -28.28 -24.10 -46.52
N ARG A 117 -29.16 -23.55 -47.38
CA ARG A 117 -30.62 -23.64 -47.27
C ARG A 117 -31.09 -25.04 -46.87
N PRO A 118 -31.99 -25.19 -45.89
CA PRO A 118 -32.53 -26.50 -45.54
C PRO A 118 -33.39 -27.04 -46.70
N GLU A 119 -33.11 -28.27 -47.13
CA GLU A 119 -33.96 -29.00 -48.06
C GLU A 119 -35.31 -29.36 -47.38
N PRO A 120 -36.44 -29.26 -48.10
CA PRO A 120 -37.75 -29.55 -47.52
C PRO A 120 -37.93 -31.06 -47.39
N GLY A 121 -37.89 -31.59 -46.15
CA GLY A 121 -38.24 -32.99 -45.92
C GLY A 121 -37.99 -33.58 -44.54
N HIS A 122 -37.24 -32.92 -43.65
CA HIS A 122 -36.97 -33.47 -42.32
C HIS A 122 -38.01 -33.01 -41.28
N PRO A 123 -38.62 -33.93 -40.51
CA PRO A 123 -39.49 -33.55 -39.41
C PRO A 123 -38.68 -32.82 -38.35
N LEU A 124 -39.19 -31.68 -37.88
CA LEU A 124 -38.58 -30.88 -36.82
C LEU A 124 -38.43 -31.75 -35.55
N PRO A 125 -37.30 -31.69 -34.84
CA PRO A 125 -37.17 -32.36 -33.55
C PRO A 125 -38.15 -31.76 -32.56
N LEU A 126 -38.90 -32.62 -31.87
CA LEU A 126 -39.81 -32.22 -30.78
C LEU A 126 -39.01 -31.48 -29.71
N SER A 127 -39.47 -30.29 -29.32
CA SER A 127 -38.84 -29.53 -28.21
C SER A 127 -38.82 -30.40 -26.94
N PRO A 128 -37.70 -30.41 -26.19
CA PRO A 128 -37.67 -31.11 -24.91
C PRO A 128 -38.65 -30.47 -23.93
N PRO A 129 -39.22 -31.26 -23.00
CA PRO A 129 -40.11 -30.72 -21.97
C PRO A 129 -39.38 -29.70 -21.10
N PRO A 130 -40.10 -28.72 -20.51
CA PRO A 130 -39.48 -27.74 -19.62
C PRO A 130 -38.82 -28.46 -18.42
N PRO A 131 -37.72 -27.91 -17.88
CA PRO A 131 -37.10 -28.47 -16.69
C PRO A 131 -38.06 -28.38 -15.50
N PRO A 132 -37.95 -29.29 -14.51
CA PRO A 132 -38.73 -29.20 -13.29
C PRO A 132 -38.40 -27.89 -12.53
N PRO A 133 -39.33 -27.36 -11.71
CA PRO A 133 -39.06 -26.18 -10.91
C PRO A 133 -37.85 -26.43 -10.00
N SER A 134 -36.87 -25.52 -10.04
CA SER A 134 -35.70 -25.57 -9.17
C SER A 134 -36.13 -25.60 -7.71
N ALA A 135 -35.61 -26.55 -6.94
CA ALA A 135 -35.74 -26.55 -5.49
C ALA A 135 -35.19 -25.24 -4.90
N PRO A 136 -35.72 -24.77 -3.75
CA PRO A 136 -35.17 -23.59 -3.09
C PRO A 136 -33.67 -23.80 -2.82
N GLU A 137 -32.85 -22.83 -3.24
CA GLU A 137 -31.41 -22.83 -3.04
C GLU A 137 -31.13 -22.91 -1.53
N GLU A 138 -30.54 -24.01 -1.08
CA GLU A 138 -30.11 -24.12 0.31
C GLU A 138 -29.04 -23.05 0.58
N PRO A 139 -29.13 -22.30 1.69
CA PRO A 139 -28.13 -21.31 2.04
C PRO A 139 -26.77 -21.98 2.14
N ARG A 140 -25.76 -21.41 1.48
CA ARG A 140 -24.41 -21.96 1.47
C ARG A 140 -23.88 -21.96 2.90
N ALA A 141 -23.07 -22.95 3.26
CA ALA A 141 -22.62 -23.18 4.63
C ALA A 141 -21.86 -21.99 5.29
N TRP A 142 -21.44 -20.99 4.51
CA TRP A 142 -20.81 -19.75 5.01
C TRP A 142 -21.78 -18.58 5.22
N ASP A 143 -23.05 -18.72 4.85
CA ASP A 143 -24.09 -17.70 5.02
C ASP A 143 -24.86 -17.87 6.35
N ALA A 144 -24.67 -18.98 7.06
CA ALA A 144 -25.51 -19.36 8.21
C ALA A 144 -25.21 -18.59 9.51
N ASP A 145 -24.03 -17.96 9.64
CA ASP A 145 -23.56 -17.38 10.90
C ASP A 145 -22.98 -15.96 10.78
N VAL A 146 -23.26 -15.24 9.69
CA VAL A 146 -22.86 -13.83 9.57
C VAL A 146 -23.99 -12.96 10.11
N PRO A 147 -23.84 -12.32 11.29
CA PRO A 147 -24.83 -11.35 11.76
C PRO A 147 -24.91 -10.18 10.77
N GLU A 148 -26.13 -9.82 10.35
CA GLU A 148 -26.38 -8.70 9.41
C GLU A 148 -25.76 -7.38 9.89
N VAL A 149 -25.60 -7.20 11.20
CA VAL A 149 -24.96 -6.05 11.81
C VAL A 149 -23.87 -6.50 12.79
N PRO A 150 -22.60 -6.22 12.51
CA PRO A 150 -21.52 -6.51 13.43
C PRO A 150 -21.64 -5.72 14.75
N SER A 151 -21.35 -6.36 15.87
CA SER A 151 -21.50 -5.80 17.22
C SER A 151 -20.66 -4.55 17.51
N TRP A 152 -19.63 -4.27 16.71
CA TRP A 152 -18.82 -3.04 16.81
C TRP A 152 -19.51 -1.80 16.22
N LEU A 153 -20.58 -1.96 15.45
CA LEU A 153 -21.35 -0.86 14.85
C LEU A 153 -22.35 -0.20 15.84
N ASN A 154 -22.56 -0.78 17.03
CA ASN A 154 -23.56 -0.34 18.01
C ASN A 154 -22.95 0.33 19.27
N ARG A 155 -21.69 0.77 19.23
CA ARG A 155 -21.02 1.34 20.41
C ARG A 155 -21.46 2.75 20.82
N ASP A 156 -22.24 3.46 20.01
CA ASP A 156 -22.55 4.88 20.22
C ASP A 156 -24.06 5.18 20.38
N ARG A 157 -24.72 4.54 21.35
CA ARG A 157 -25.98 5.08 21.92
C ARG A 157 -25.90 5.12 23.44
N PRO A 158 -25.80 6.31 24.07
CA PRO A 158 -26.00 6.43 25.52
C PRO A 158 -27.49 6.25 25.86
N SER A 159 -27.76 5.49 26.92
CA SER A 159 -29.08 5.33 27.54
C SER A 159 -29.59 6.61 28.18
#